data_AF-A0A1I2BFK6-F1
#
_entry.id   AF-A0A1I2BFK6-F1
#
_cell.length_a   1.000
_cell.length_b   1.000
_cell.length_c   1.000
_cell.angle_alpha   90.00
_cell.angle_beta   90.00
_cell.angle_gamma   90.00
#
_symmetry.space_group_name_H-M   'P 1'
#
loop_
_entity.id
_entity.type
_entity.pdbx_description
1 polymer ?
#
loop_
_entity_poly.entity_id
_entity_poly.type
_entity_poly.pdbx_seq_one_letter_code
_entity_poly.pdbx_strand_id
1 'polypeptide(L)'
;MIGYDRLRVEGPCKLKHITDVAMSWKPGEHGTLRISGMVEEELRTNATLEAVWQDKITLYDEEEGARKPLFKGVVTSVQTVHRNGVYTVEIEAVSGSIYSDLKKRKRSFQDTSQTYGAIMTTVLRAYSGGDVLLQQGEKEKPTEPVLQYEETDWELTKRLASQFQSVVVCDILEETPKLFIGMPEGKEHQLPDGASYTVSKDLAAFQKAGGEAAGLHDTDFFGYEIQSKKFYRLGDRFKIRGYIELIVSSMTARLEKGQLIYHYRLSREAGIREQRIVNRRLSGLTLQGEILAVKGEQVQVHLVIDDKQDKGTAHWYRYAPETGSAMYSMPQVGTKANLYLADAGGQEAIVTGGVRTNGASAEKTADPNNRYFGTEHGSEMKLSPTGVEFTGGSKEPLFLKLDDAVGIILSSPRKLTLTAKEEISLFTPKRVVIGAQALLVAKKTSAPSGITLEGEYNLMGAQIRTEGKDRTSYAPYDDAPVEGEPAPPPPEKPPFSWGKLARNVLAGFAVVAAVAAAFTVATLGAGAVVVGAVLAGAAIAGTAAVVSQAVSDIARGEVSDMGTYYFNCLSRDVHRGDIWGGVWPVWFDGESGRANGIWSGAEWV
;
A
#
# COMPACT_ATOMS: atom_id res chain seq x y z
N MET A 1 12.31 -55.79 31.85
CA MET A 1 13.56 -55.31 31.20
C MET A 1 13.39 -55.62 29.73
N ILE A 2 13.55 -54.63 28.84
CA ILE A 2 13.24 -54.82 27.42
C ILE A 2 14.53 -55.18 26.68
N GLY A 3 14.69 -56.45 26.33
CA GLY A 3 15.78 -56.94 25.48
C GLY A 3 15.43 -56.83 23.99
N TYR A 4 16.44 -56.94 23.13
CA TYR A 4 16.25 -56.92 21.66
C TYR A 4 15.30 -58.01 21.16
N ASP A 5 15.20 -59.12 21.88
CA ASP A 5 14.35 -60.28 21.62
C ASP A 5 12.86 -59.99 21.85
N ARG A 6 12.52 -58.99 22.67
CA ARG A 6 11.15 -58.52 22.95
C ARG A 6 10.70 -57.39 22.04
N LEU A 7 11.64 -56.69 21.40
CA LEU A 7 11.31 -55.59 20.51
C LEU A 7 10.71 -56.10 19.21
N ARG A 8 9.57 -55.53 18.82
CA ARG A 8 8.90 -55.81 17.55
C ARG A 8 8.55 -54.51 16.86
N VAL A 9 8.72 -54.50 15.54
CA VAL A 9 8.39 -53.34 14.70
C VAL A 9 7.30 -53.76 13.73
N GLU A 10 6.20 -53.02 13.73
CA GLU A 10 5.20 -53.05 12.67
C GLU A 10 5.41 -51.81 11.81
N GLY A 11 5.61 -52.00 10.50
CA GLY A 11 5.89 -50.91 9.58
C GLY A 11 6.12 -51.41 8.16
N PRO A 12 6.62 -50.56 7.25
CA PRO A 12 6.75 -50.89 5.83
C PRO A 12 7.76 -52.00 5.55
N CYS A 13 8.69 -52.23 6.46
CA CYS A 13 9.74 -53.24 6.33
C CYS A 13 9.64 -54.22 7.49
N LYS A 14 9.50 -55.51 7.18
CA LYS A 14 9.55 -56.57 8.19
C LYS A 14 11.00 -56.85 8.58
N LEU A 15 11.44 -56.30 9.70
CA LEU A 15 12.79 -56.53 10.25
C LEU A 15 12.83 -57.91 10.92
N LYS A 16 13.83 -58.73 10.57
CA LYS A 16 14.07 -60.02 11.24
C LYS A 16 14.75 -59.83 12.59
N HIS A 17 15.80 -59.01 12.61
CA HIS A 17 16.58 -58.73 13.80
C HIS A 17 16.84 -57.24 13.90
N ILE A 18 16.42 -56.63 15.00
CA ILE A 18 16.71 -55.23 15.31
C ILE A 18 18.13 -55.14 15.85
N THR A 19 18.97 -54.36 15.18
CA THR A 19 20.38 -54.17 15.55
C THR A 19 20.60 -52.90 16.34
N ASP A 20 19.81 -51.86 16.09
CA ASP A 20 19.89 -50.60 16.82
C ASP A 20 18.52 -49.92 16.92
N VAL A 21 18.29 -49.21 18.01
CA VAL A 21 17.10 -48.39 18.25
C VAL A 21 17.55 -47.13 18.96
N ALA A 22 17.16 -45.97 18.44
CA ALA A 22 17.32 -44.70 19.09
C ALA A 22 15.99 -43.94 19.11
N MET A 23 15.59 -43.43 20.27
CA MET A 23 14.43 -42.56 20.42
C MET A 23 14.83 -41.24 21.05
N SER A 24 14.14 -40.16 20.66
CA SER A 24 14.22 -38.86 21.32
C SER A 24 12.83 -38.27 21.48
N TRP A 25 12.54 -37.75 22.66
CA TRP A 25 11.28 -37.11 22.97
C TRP A 25 11.52 -35.96 23.95
N LYS A 26 11.27 -34.73 23.50
CA LYS A 26 11.48 -33.52 24.28
C LYS A 26 10.48 -32.41 23.91
N PRO A 27 10.18 -31.48 24.84
CA PRO A 27 9.31 -30.34 24.57
C PRO A 27 9.86 -29.46 23.43
N GLY A 28 8.96 -28.88 22.65
CA GLY A 28 9.28 -28.00 21.51
C GLY A 28 9.70 -28.73 20.24
N GLU A 29 9.87 -30.06 20.30
CA GLU A 29 10.30 -30.90 19.18
C GLU A 29 9.37 -32.07 18.92
N HIS A 30 9.48 -32.61 17.71
CA HIS A 30 8.82 -33.86 17.36
C HIS A 30 9.53 -35.04 18.03
N GLY A 31 8.75 -36.04 18.43
CA GLY A 31 9.32 -37.31 18.88
C GLY A 31 9.89 -38.05 17.69
N THR A 32 11.13 -38.51 17.80
CA THR A 32 11.84 -39.19 16.71
C THR A 32 12.21 -40.62 17.09
N LEU A 33 12.13 -41.51 16.12
CA LEU A 33 12.56 -42.89 16.22
C LEU A 33 13.51 -43.19 15.06
N ARG A 34 14.66 -43.80 15.36
CA ARG A 34 15.54 -44.42 14.39
C ARG A 34 15.70 -45.88 14.75
N ILE A 35 15.47 -46.76 13.78
CA ILE A 35 15.62 -48.21 13.94
C ILE A 35 16.49 -48.72 12.82
N SER A 36 17.46 -49.57 13.17
CA SER A 36 18.23 -50.33 12.20
C SER A 36 18.02 -51.82 12.43
N GLY A 37 17.90 -52.60 11.36
CA GLY A 37 17.73 -54.04 11.46
C GLY A 37 18.05 -54.80 10.18
N MET A 38 18.31 -56.09 10.32
CA MET A 38 18.58 -56.99 9.21
C MET A 38 17.27 -57.43 8.53
N VAL A 39 17.30 -57.51 7.20
CA VAL A 39 16.19 -57.98 6.36
C VAL A 39 16.56 -59.26 5.62
N GLU A 40 15.55 -60.04 5.21
CA GLU A 40 15.77 -61.24 4.40
C GLU A 40 16.26 -60.90 3.00
N GLU A 41 17.05 -61.83 2.46
CA GLU A 41 17.70 -61.75 1.16
C GLU A 41 16.72 -61.71 -0.03
N GLU A 42 15.45 -62.06 0.17
CA GLU A 42 14.39 -62.00 -0.86
C GLU A 42 13.73 -60.61 -0.95
N LEU A 43 13.91 -59.73 0.05
CA LEU A 43 13.34 -58.38 0.14
C LEU A 43 14.33 -57.27 -0.28
N ARG A 44 15.46 -57.67 -0.90
CA ARG A 44 16.66 -56.90 -1.28
C ARG A 44 16.47 -55.51 -1.92
N THR A 45 15.33 -55.24 -2.55
CA THR A 45 15.11 -54.01 -3.32
C THR A 45 13.70 -53.41 -3.12
N ASN A 46 12.74 -54.21 -2.67
CA ASN A 46 11.34 -53.78 -2.51
C ASN A 46 11.13 -52.90 -1.27
N ALA A 47 11.83 -53.14 -0.16
CA ALA A 47 11.64 -52.39 1.08
C ALA A 47 11.82 -50.87 0.94
N THR A 48 12.77 -50.41 0.09
CA THR A 48 12.98 -48.98 -0.20
C THR A 48 12.12 -48.47 -1.37
N LEU A 49 11.78 -49.34 -2.33
CA LEU A 49 10.93 -48.98 -3.48
C LEU A 49 9.43 -48.94 -3.14
N GLU A 50 8.98 -49.72 -2.16
CA GLU A 50 7.58 -49.86 -1.71
C GLU A 50 7.25 -48.95 -0.51
N ALA A 51 8.26 -48.42 0.20
CA ALA A 51 8.03 -47.47 1.28
C ALA A 51 7.41 -46.19 0.74
N VAL A 52 6.16 -45.92 1.13
CA VAL A 52 5.42 -44.73 0.71
C VAL A 52 5.45 -43.70 1.85
N TRP A 53 5.50 -42.43 1.45
CA TRP A 53 5.23 -41.33 2.37
C TRP A 53 3.88 -41.57 3.09
N GLN A 54 3.87 -41.45 4.42
CA GLN A 54 2.76 -41.81 5.35
C GLN A 54 2.68 -43.26 5.81
N ASP A 55 3.62 -44.13 5.44
CA ASP A 55 3.70 -45.44 6.08
C ASP A 55 3.87 -45.29 7.59
N LYS A 56 2.98 -45.97 8.32
CA LYS A 56 2.97 -45.95 9.77
C LYS A 56 4.03 -46.91 10.30
N ILE A 57 4.65 -46.53 11.41
CA ILE A 57 5.53 -47.42 12.16
C ILE A 57 5.16 -47.41 13.63
N THR A 58 5.12 -48.60 14.22
CA THR A 58 4.97 -48.79 15.66
C THR A 58 6.04 -49.71 16.20
N LEU A 59 6.75 -49.24 17.23
CA LEU A 59 7.66 -50.05 18.03
C LEU A 59 6.92 -50.58 19.26
N TYR A 60 7.00 -51.88 19.49
CA TYR A 60 6.39 -52.57 20.62
C TYR A 60 7.43 -53.23 21.52
N ASP A 61 7.10 -53.28 22.81
CA ASP A 61 7.59 -54.29 23.74
C ASP A 61 6.57 -55.45 23.76
N GLU A 62 7.01 -56.63 23.32
CA GLU A 62 6.20 -57.85 23.31
C GLU A 62 6.73 -58.84 24.36
N GLU A 63 5.90 -59.15 25.36
CA GLU A 63 6.17 -60.13 26.41
C GLU A 63 4.96 -61.03 26.59
N GLU A 64 5.15 -62.34 26.50
CA GLU A 64 4.09 -63.35 26.68
C GLU A 64 2.81 -63.10 25.84
N GLY A 65 2.98 -62.54 24.64
CA GLY A 65 1.88 -62.22 23.71
C GLY A 65 1.18 -60.88 23.98
N ALA A 66 1.50 -60.18 25.07
CA ALA A 66 1.02 -58.82 25.31
C ALA A 66 1.93 -57.81 24.58
N ARG A 67 1.33 -56.96 23.73
CA ARG A 67 2.03 -55.88 23.02
C ARG A 67 1.79 -54.54 23.69
N LYS A 68 2.86 -53.90 24.15
CA LYS A 68 2.82 -52.52 24.67
C LYS A 68 3.55 -51.57 23.71
N PRO A 69 2.89 -50.53 23.17
CA PRO A 69 3.55 -49.58 22.28
C PRO A 69 4.57 -48.75 23.05
N LEU A 70 5.73 -48.54 22.42
CA LEU A 70 6.81 -47.67 22.89
C LEU A 70 6.91 -46.39 22.04
N PHE A 71 6.58 -46.49 20.76
CA PHE A 71 6.55 -45.35 19.84
C PHE A 71 5.59 -45.64 18.68
N LYS A 72 4.81 -44.64 18.28
CA LYS A 72 3.99 -44.62 17.08
C LYS A 72 4.33 -43.38 16.27
N GLY A 73 4.46 -43.54 14.97
CA GLY A 73 4.76 -42.42 14.10
C GLY A 73 4.66 -42.75 12.63
N VAL A 74 5.23 -41.86 11.84
CA VAL A 74 5.23 -41.87 10.39
C VAL A 74 6.66 -41.99 9.91
N VAL A 75 6.88 -42.88 8.96
CA VAL A 75 8.19 -43.08 8.34
C VAL A 75 8.53 -41.87 7.48
N THR A 76 9.70 -41.28 7.73
CA THR A 76 10.21 -40.10 7.02
C THR A 76 11.40 -40.43 6.12
N SER A 77 12.14 -41.50 6.43
CA SER A 77 13.29 -41.95 5.65
C SER A 77 13.46 -43.46 5.81
N VAL A 78 13.72 -44.14 4.71
CA VAL A 78 14.12 -45.55 4.68
C VAL A 78 15.38 -45.66 3.83
N GLN A 79 16.42 -46.26 4.38
CA GLN A 79 17.68 -46.47 3.68
C GLN A 79 18.10 -47.93 3.82
N THR A 80 18.56 -48.52 2.73
CA THR A 80 19.11 -49.88 2.74
C THR A 80 20.62 -49.82 2.52
N VAL A 81 21.37 -50.38 3.45
CA VAL A 81 22.82 -50.43 3.45
C VAL A 81 23.27 -51.87 3.30
N HIS A 82 24.01 -52.16 2.24
CA HIS A 82 24.63 -53.47 2.02
C HIS A 82 26.12 -53.40 2.39
N ARG A 83 26.54 -54.17 3.39
CA ARG A 83 27.95 -54.28 3.80
C ARG A 83 28.31 -55.72 4.13
N ASN A 84 29.45 -56.19 3.63
CA ASN A 84 29.99 -57.53 3.90
C ASN A 84 29.00 -58.69 3.68
N GLY A 85 28.11 -58.58 2.68
CA GLY A 85 27.12 -59.63 2.35
C GLY A 85 25.83 -59.58 3.18
N VAL A 86 25.67 -58.59 4.07
CA VAL A 86 24.47 -58.41 4.90
C VAL A 86 23.74 -57.13 4.50
N TYR A 87 22.41 -57.23 4.38
CA TYR A 87 21.51 -56.09 4.13
C TYR A 87 20.94 -55.59 5.46
N THR A 88 21.21 -54.33 5.77
CA THR A 88 20.66 -53.62 6.93
C THR A 88 19.76 -52.51 6.42
N VAL A 89 18.54 -52.42 6.95
CA VAL A 89 17.63 -51.30 6.70
C VAL A 89 17.69 -50.36 7.89
N GLU A 90 17.81 -49.06 7.61
CA GLU A 90 17.68 -47.98 8.57
C GLU A 90 16.37 -47.23 8.29
N ILE A 91 15.53 -47.09 9.30
CA ILE A 91 14.23 -46.42 9.23
C ILE A 91 14.27 -45.26 10.20
N GLU A 92 13.97 -44.06 9.70
CA GLU A 92 13.71 -42.89 10.52
C GLU A 92 12.22 -42.56 10.48
N ALA A 93 11.69 -42.21 11.64
CA ALA A 93 10.30 -41.89 11.81
C ALA A 93 10.09 -40.77 12.82
N VAL A 94 9.00 -40.05 12.62
CA VAL A 94 8.60 -38.91 13.44
C VAL A 94 7.19 -39.16 13.97
N SER A 95 6.90 -38.72 15.20
CA SER A 95 5.58 -38.87 15.81
C SER A 95 4.50 -38.19 14.97
N GLY A 96 3.22 -38.50 15.23
CA GLY A 96 2.08 -37.94 14.49
C GLY A 96 2.05 -36.40 14.41
N SER A 97 2.78 -35.72 15.30
CA SER A 97 2.98 -34.26 15.24
C SER A 97 3.59 -33.75 13.92
N ILE A 98 4.27 -34.59 13.13
CA ILE A 98 4.81 -34.19 11.82
C ILE A 98 3.72 -33.71 10.86
N TYR A 99 2.48 -34.22 10.98
CA TYR A 99 1.38 -33.84 10.09
C TYR A 99 1.06 -32.34 10.15
N SER A 100 1.24 -31.70 11.30
CA SER A 100 1.02 -30.25 11.44
C SER A 100 2.22 -29.40 11.00
N ASP A 101 3.36 -30.01 10.64
CA ASP A 101 4.59 -29.32 10.24
C ASP A 101 4.94 -29.47 8.74
N LEU A 102 4.02 -30.02 7.93
CA LEU A 102 4.30 -30.31 6.51
C LEU A 102 4.11 -29.12 5.57
N LYS A 103 3.13 -28.24 5.87
CA LYS A 103 2.70 -27.19 4.95
C LYS A 103 2.60 -25.86 5.68
N LYS A 104 3.32 -24.87 5.17
CA LYS A 104 3.16 -23.47 5.56
C LYS A 104 1.80 -22.96 5.11
N ARG A 105 1.12 -22.21 5.97
CA ARG A 105 -0.22 -21.66 5.73
C ARG A 105 -0.20 -20.13 5.73
N LYS A 106 -1.26 -19.57 5.17
CA LYS A 106 -1.61 -18.14 5.21
C LYS A 106 -3.08 -18.09 5.61
N ARG A 107 -3.40 -17.52 6.79
CA ARG A 107 -4.76 -17.28 7.29
C ARG A 107 -4.73 -16.35 8.51
N SER A 108 -5.86 -15.81 8.90
CA SER A 108 -6.04 -14.96 10.06
C SER A 108 -7.15 -15.47 10.99
N PHE A 109 -7.00 -15.20 12.27
CA PHE A 109 -7.99 -15.42 13.31
C PHE A 109 -8.30 -14.06 13.94
N GLN A 110 -9.30 -13.38 13.39
CA GLN A 110 -9.62 -11.99 13.77
C GLN A 110 -10.45 -11.86 15.05
N ASP A 111 -11.11 -12.93 15.47
CA ASP A 111 -11.95 -12.94 16.66
C ASP A 111 -11.11 -12.98 17.94
N THR A 112 -10.86 -11.81 18.52
CA THR A 112 -10.11 -11.67 19.77
C THR A 112 -10.90 -12.11 21.01
N SER A 113 -12.18 -12.51 20.86
CA SER A 113 -12.96 -13.08 21.95
C SER A 113 -12.65 -14.56 22.20
N GLN A 114 -12.07 -15.26 21.21
CA GLN A 114 -11.62 -16.65 21.32
C GLN A 114 -10.33 -16.76 22.11
N THR A 115 -10.11 -17.90 22.77
CA THR A 115 -8.85 -18.15 23.50
C THR A 115 -7.77 -18.69 22.56
N TYR A 116 -6.50 -18.54 22.91
CA TYR A 116 -5.40 -19.20 22.20
C TYR A 116 -5.62 -20.71 22.11
N GLY A 117 -6.15 -21.30 23.19
CA GLY A 117 -6.56 -22.70 23.22
C GLY A 117 -7.57 -23.06 22.13
N ALA A 118 -8.64 -22.27 21.99
CA ALA A 118 -9.66 -22.51 20.96
C ALA A 118 -9.07 -22.41 19.53
N ILE A 119 -8.17 -21.45 19.29
CA ILE A 119 -7.46 -21.31 18.01
C ILE A 119 -6.61 -22.56 17.74
N MET A 120 -5.76 -22.96 18.68
CA MET A 120 -4.90 -24.15 18.52
C MET A 120 -5.72 -25.43 18.31
N THR A 121 -6.82 -25.61 19.04
CA THR A 121 -7.73 -26.74 18.87
C THR A 121 -8.38 -26.74 17.48
N THR A 122 -8.82 -25.59 16.98
CA THR A 122 -9.38 -25.44 15.63
C THR A 122 -8.34 -25.80 14.56
N VAL A 123 -7.10 -25.35 14.75
CA VAL A 123 -5.98 -25.63 13.85
C VAL A 123 -5.67 -27.13 13.80
N LEU A 124 -5.58 -27.80 14.95
CA LEU A 124 -5.21 -29.22 15.02
C LEU A 124 -6.35 -30.19 14.65
N ARG A 125 -7.60 -29.83 14.89
CA ARG A 125 -8.77 -30.66 14.49
C ARG A 125 -9.01 -30.70 12.99
N ALA A 126 -8.33 -29.87 12.21
CA ALA A 126 -8.29 -29.99 10.76
C ALA A 126 -7.59 -31.29 10.28
N TYR A 127 -6.81 -31.93 11.15
CA TYR A 127 -6.15 -33.21 10.91
C TYR A 127 -6.98 -34.36 11.51
N SER A 128 -7.04 -35.50 10.82
CA SER A 128 -7.78 -36.67 11.31
C SER A 128 -7.25 -37.13 12.67
N GLY A 129 -8.11 -37.13 13.70
CA GLY A 129 -7.75 -37.48 15.07
C GLY A 129 -6.75 -36.52 15.75
N GLY A 130 -6.50 -35.35 15.17
CA GLY A 130 -5.68 -34.30 15.78
C GLY A 130 -6.45 -33.59 16.90
N ASP A 131 -5.76 -33.30 17.99
CA ASP A 131 -6.35 -32.60 19.14
C ASP A 131 -5.28 -31.93 19.99
N VAL A 132 -5.70 -31.00 20.84
CA VAL A 132 -4.82 -30.27 21.76
C VAL A 132 -5.35 -30.41 23.18
N LEU A 133 -4.48 -30.83 24.09
CA LEU A 133 -4.75 -30.84 25.53
C LEU A 133 -4.04 -29.65 26.19
N LEU A 134 -4.84 -28.73 26.72
CA LEU A 134 -4.34 -27.52 27.36
C LEU A 134 -4.10 -27.79 28.85
N GLN A 135 -2.84 -27.74 29.26
CA GLN A 135 -2.46 -27.75 30.69
C GLN A 135 -2.27 -26.32 31.22
N GLN A 136 -1.98 -25.38 30.31
CA GLN A 136 -1.80 -23.97 30.59
C GLN A 136 -2.46 -23.12 29.50
N GLY A 137 -2.81 -21.87 29.83
CA GLY A 137 -3.28 -20.89 28.85
C GLY A 137 -4.72 -21.07 28.35
N GLU A 138 -5.54 -21.89 29.01
CA GLU A 138 -6.91 -22.21 28.56
C GLU A 138 -7.79 -20.97 28.38
N LYS A 139 -7.64 -20.00 29.29
CA LYS A 139 -8.45 -18.76 29.35
C LYS A 139 -7.78 -17.56 28.68
N GLU A 140 -6.53 -17.71 28.23
CA GLU A 140 -5.75 -16.62 27.66
C GLU A 140 -6.29 -16.27 26.27
N LYS A 141 -6.52 -14.97 26.05
CA LYS A 141 -7.05 -14.45 24.80
C LYS A 141 -6.02 -13.59 24.09
N PRO A 142 -5.99 -13.61 22.75
CA PRO A 142 -5.16 -12.67 22.02
C PRO A 142 -5.73 -11.25 22.16
N THR A 143 -4.85 -10.28 22.37
CA THR A 143 -5.23 -8.86 22.38
C THR A 143 -5.48 -8.35 20.96
N GLU A 144 -4.76 -8.92 19.99
CA GLU A 144 -4.81 -8.57 18.57
C GLU A 144 -5.11 -9.81 17.73
N PRO A 145 -5.66 -9.67 16.51
CA PRO A 145 -5.83 -10.76 15.57
C PRO A 145 -4.58 -11.64 15.41
N VAL A 146 -4.76 -12.96 15.44
CA VAL A 146 -3.65 -13.90 15.22
C VAL A 146 -3.52 -14.15 13.72
N LEU A 147 -2.40 -13.72 13.13
CA LEU A 147 -2.07 -14.05 11.74
C LEU A 147 -1.13 -15.25 11.68
N GLN A 148 -1.50 -16.26 10.89
CA GLN A 148 -0.63 -17.34 10.47
C GLN A 148 -0.09 -17.00 9.08
N TYR A 149 1.16 -16.56 8.98
CA TYR A 149 1.77 -16.15 7.71
C TYR A 149 3.09 -16.87 7.45
N GLU A 150 3.09 -17.74 6.44
CA GLU A 150 4.25 -18.55 6.05
C GLU A 150 4.85 -19.37 7.20
N GLU A 151 3.97 -19.80 8.11
CA GLU A 151 4.31 -20.70 9.20
C GLU A 151 3.43 -21.95 9.11
N THR A 152 3.95 -23.09 9.56
CA THR A 152 3.19 -24.34 9.67
C THR A 152 2.22 -24.28 10.85
N ASP A 153 1.33 -25.25 10.96
CA ASP A 153 0.42 -25.33 12.10
C ASP A 153 1.18 -25.67 13.39
N TRP A 154 2.25 -26.46 13.30
CA TRP A 154 3.19 -26.70 14.39
C TRP A 154 3.91 -25.44 14.86
N GLU A 155 4.46 -24.65 13.92
CA GLU A 155 5.12 -23.37 14.22
C GLU A 155 4.15 -22.39 14.88
N LEU A 156 2.92 -22.29 14.36
CA LEU A 156 1.85 -21.48 14.96
C LEU A 156 1.55 -21.95 16.39
N THR A 157 1.30 -23.24 16.61
CA THR A 157 0.99 -23.78 17.95
C THR A 157 2.11 -23.47 18.94
N LYS A 158 3.39 -23.63 18.56
CA LYS A 158 4.53 -23.23 19.42
C LYS A 158 4.52 -21.74 19.71
N ARG A 159 4.27 -20.91 18.70
CA ARG A 159 4.21 -19.45 18.86
C ARG A 159 3.09 -19.01 19.79
N LEU A 160 1.92 -19.65 19.72
CA LEU A 160 0.79 -19.38 20.61
C LEU A 160 1.08 -19.87 22.05
N ALA A 161 1.61 -21.08 22.22
CA ALA A 161 2.02 -21.59 23.53
C ALA A 161 3.04 -20.68 24.24
N SER A 162 3.97 -20.10 23.47
CA SER A 162 4.99 -19.20 24.01
C SER A 162 4.44 -17.87 24.57
N GLN A 163 3.19 -17.47 24.25
CA GLN A 163 2.60 -16.23 24.80
C GLN A 163 2.42 -16.28 26.31
N PHE A 164 2.25 -17.49 26.86
CA PHE A 164 2.14 -17.76 28.29
C PHE A 164 3.31 -18.63 28.78
N GLN A 165 4.48 -18.48 28.14
CA GLN A 165 5.76 -19.13 28.49
C GLN A 165 5.70 -20.66 28.53
N SER A 166 4.76 -21.27 27.79
CA SER A 166 4.55 -22.71 27.79
C SER A 166 5.21 -23.40 26.61
N VAL A 167 5.37 -24.72 26.73
CA VAL A 167 5.98 -25.59 25.72
C VAL A 167 4.93 -26.42 25.00
N VAL A 168 5.26 -26.92 23.81
CA VAL A 168 4.42 -27.90 23.11
C VAL A 168 5.06 -29.28 23.25
N VAL A 169 4.30 -30.27 23.69
CA VAL A 169 4.76 -31.66 23.81
C VAL A 169 3.91 -32.55 22.92
N CYS A 170 4.53 -33.27 21.98
CA CYS A 170 3.80 -34.27 21.18
C CYS A 170 3.62 -35.58 21.97
N ASP A 171 2.53 -36.31 21.71
CA ASP A 171 2.40 -37.69 22.20
C ASP A 171 3.07 -38.66 21.22
N ILE A 172 4.04 -39.44 21.70
CA ILE A 172 4.73 -40.46 20.89
C ILE A 172 4.00 -41.80 20.86
N LEU A 173 2.90 -41.95 21.60
CA LEU A 173 2.11 -43.20 21.64
C LEU A 173 0.86 -43.13 20.75
N GLU A 174 0.68 -42.02 20.05
CA GLU A 174 -0.49 -41.69 19.24
C GLU A 174 -0.07 -41.52 17.78
N GLU A 175 -0.90 -42.01 16.86
CA GLU A 175 -0.60 -41.99 15.41
C GLU A 175 -0.94 -40.64 14.77
N THR A 176 -1.75 -39.83 15.45
CA THR A 176 -2.29 -38.56 14.98
C THR A 176 -1.60 -37.39 15.71
N PRO A 177 -1.72 -36.14 15.23
CA PRO A 177 -1.07 -35.00 15.88
C PRO A 177 -1.82 -34.61 17.16
N LYS A 178 -1.60 -35.38 18.23
CA LYS A 178 -2.04 -35.06 19.59
C LYS A 178 -0.95 -34.31 20.32
N LEU A 179 -1.25 -33.08 20.71
CA LEU A 179 -0.30 -32.17 21.34
C LEU A 179 -0.79 -31.76 22.73
N PHE A 180 0.14 -31.65 23.66
CA PHE A 180 -0.07 -31.02 24.96
C PHE A 180 0.55 -29.61 24.93
N ILE A 181 -0.18 -28.64 25.48
CA ILE A 181 0.35 -27.30 25.73
C ILE A 181 0.65 -27.19 27.21
N GLY A 182 1.94 -27.17 27.53
CA GLY A 182 2.47 -27.47 28.86
C GLY A 182 2.86 -28.94 29.00
N MET A 183 3.45 -29.27 30.15
CA MET A 183 3.82 -30.64 30.45
C MET A 183 2.58 -31.47 30.78
N PRO A 184 2.40 -32.66 30.20
CA PRO A 184 1.26 -33.51 30.50
C PRO A 184 1.28 -33.97 31.97
N GLU A 185 0.10 -34.24 32.54
CA GLU A 185 0.03 -34.89 33.84
C GLU A 185 0.49 -36.34 33.75
N GLY A 186 1.38 -36.75 34.67
CA GLY A 186 1.94 -38.08 34.72
C GLY A 186 1.78 -38.77 36.07
N LYS A 187 2.24 -40.01 36.14
CA LYS A 187 2.17 -40.84 37.36
C LYS A 187 3.32 -40.51 38.30
N GLU A 188 3.08 -40.67 39.59
CA GLU A 188 4.16 -40.58 40.59
C GLU A 188 5.00 -41.86 40.62
N HIS A 189 6.32 -41.68 40.72
CA HIS A 189 7.32 -42.73 40.88
C HIS A 189 8.32 -42.35 41.97
N GLN A 190 8.99 -43.37 42.50
CA GLN A 190 10.12 -43.20 43.40
C GLN A 190 11.41 -43.58 42.67
N LEU A 191 12.46 -42.77 42.87
CA LEU A 191 13.78 -43.14 42.39
C LEU A 191 14.30 -44.32 43.24
N PRO A 192 14.78 -45.42 42.63
CA PRO A 192 15.28 -46.56 43.39
C PRO A 192 16.46 -46.17 44.30
N ASP A 193 16.51 -46.78 45.48
CA ASP A 193 17.64 -46.60 46.39
C ASP A 193 18.95 -47.06 45.74
N GLY A 194 19.97 -46.19 45.79
CA GLY A 194 21.27 -46.46 45.17
C GLY A 194 21.34 -46.21 43.66
N ALA A 195 20.30 -45.68 43.02
CA ALA A 195 20.36 -45.29 41.62
C ALA A 195 21.43 -44.22 41.37
N SER A 196 22.28 -44.42 40.36
CA SER A 196 23.23 -43.40 39.91
C SER A 196 22.50 -42.30 39.16
N TYR A 197 22.84 -41.05 39.46
CA TYR A 197 22.30 -39.88 38.78
C TYR A 197 23.37 -38.81 38.60
N THR A 198 23.22 -38.00 37.57
CA THR A 198 24.03 -36.79 37.37
C THR A 198 23.15 -35.58 37.62
N VAL A 199 23.71 -34.58 38.29
CA VAL A 199 23.03 -33.33 38.59
C VAL A 199 23.64 -32.23 37.74
N SER A 200 22.79 -31.41 37.12
CA SER A 200 23.22 -30.22 36.39
C SER A 200 22.28 -29.05 36.65
N LYS A 201 22.77 -27.83 36.37
CA LYS A 201 22.02 -26.58 36.51
C LYS A 201 22.29 -25.72 35.28
N ASP A 202 21.23 -25.35 34.55
CA ASP A 202 21.36 -24.55 33.33
C ASP A 202 21.22 -23.06 33.63
N LEU A 203 22.36 -22.43 33.96
CA LEU A 203 22.42 -21.01 34.27
C LEU A 203 22.17 -20.12 33.04
N ALA A 204 22.47 -20.61 31.85
CA ALA A 204 22.24 -19.87 30.61
C ALA A 204 20.74 -19.81 30.30
N ALA A 205 20.02 -20.93 30.47
CA ALA A 205 18.56 -20.96 30.35
C ALA A 205 17.88 -20.07 31.39
N PHE A 206 18.37 -20.06 32.64
CA PHE A 206 17.87 -19.16 33.68
C PHE A 206 17.98 -17.69 33.30
N GLN A 207 19.14 -17.24 32.82
CA GLN A 207 19.34 -15.86 32.37
C GLN A 207 18.45 -15.52 31.18
N LYS A 208 18.35 -16.41 30.18
CA LYS A 208 17.45 -16.25 29.03
C LYS A 208 15.98 -16.16 29.43
N ALA A 209 15.61 -16.76 30.56
CA ALA A 209 14.25 -16.70 31.08
C ALA A 209 13.91 -15.42 31.84
N GLY A 210 14.84 -14.46 31.94
CA GLY A 210 14.66 -13.21 32.67
C GLY A 210 15.10 -13.29 34.13
N GLY A 211 15.59 -14.44 34.59
CA GLY A 211 16.10 -14.64 35.94
C GLY A 211 15.10 -14.26 37.04
N GLU A 212 15.60 -13.62 38.10
CA GLU A 212 14.80 -13.18 39.24
C GLU A 212 13.71 -12.15 38.85
N ALA A 213 13.94 -11.33 37.83
CA ALA A 213 12.96 -10.35 37.36
C ALA A 213 11.71 -11.01 36.78
N ALA A 214 11.81 -12.27 36.32
CA ALA A 214 10.68 -13.09 35.90
C ALA A 214 10.07 -13.92 37.05
N GLY A 215 10.47 -13.65 38.30
CA GLY A 215 10.01 -14.37 39.49
C GLY A 215 10.60 -15.78 39.64
N LEU A 216 11.75 -16.05 38.99
CA LEU A 216 12.37 -17.37 38.99
C LEU A 216 13.54 -17.45 39.93
N HIS A 217 13.76 -18.65 40.46
CA HIS A 217 14.98 -18.98 41.17
C HIS A 217 15.86 -19.84 40.26
N ASP A 218 17.17 -19.67 40.36
CA ASP A 218 18.11 -20.42 39.52
C ASP A 218 18.01 -21.95 39.72
N THR A 219 17.52 -22.40 40.87
CA THR A 219 17.21 -23.81 41.18
C THR A 219 16.06 -24.38 40.36
N ASP A 220 15.24 -23.54 39.73
CA ASP A 220 14.17 -24.00 38.83
C ASP A 220 14.74 -24.61 37.55
N PHE A 221 15.99 -24.27 37.21
CA PHE A 221 16.75 -24.81 36.08
C PHE A 221 17.68 -25.96 36.47
N PHE A 222 17.42 -26.56 37.63
CA PHE A 222 18.10 -27.75 38.12
C PHE A 222 17.53 -29.00 37.46
N GLY A 223 18.42 -29.91 37.04
CA GLY A 223 18.05 -31.16 36.41
C GLY A 223 18.79 -32.37 36.99
N TYR A 224 18.09 -33.50 37.05
CA TYR A 224 18.70 -34.82 37.29
C TYR A 224 18.68 -35.61 36.00
N GLU A 225 19.80 -36.23 35.67
CA GLU A 225 19.91 -37.19 34.59
C GLU A 225 19.97 -38.59 35.20
N ILE A 226 18.99 -39.43 34.82
CA ILE A 226 18.86 -40.79 35.33
C ILE A 226 18.80 -41.80 34.18
N GLN A 227 19.32 -42.99 34.43
CA GLN A 227 19.18 -44.13 33.53
C GLN A 227 18.16 -45.12 34.10
N SER A 228 17.30 -45.66 33.24
CA SER A 228 16.32 -46.67 33.63
C SER A 228 16.05 -47.68 32.52
N LYS A 229 15.65 -48.88 32.95
CA LYS A 229 15.16 -49.96 32.07
C LYS A 229 13.63 -49.99 31.97
N LYS A 230 12.96 -49.06 32.67
CA LYS A 230 11.51 -48.87 32.63
C LYS A 230 11.19 -47.65 31.76
N PHE A 231 10.08 -47.75 31.03
CA PHE A 231 9.52 -46.64 30.26
C PHE A 231 8.71 -45.72 31.17
N TYR A 232 9.08 -44.44 31.20
CA TYR A 232 8.37 -43.34 31.87
C TYR A 232 7.92 -42.33 30.82
N ARG A 233 6.75 -41.73 31.02
CA ARG A 233 6.24 -40.71 30.10
C ARG A 233 6.79 -39.34 30.47
N LEU A 234 6.90 -38.42 29.51
CA LEU A 234 7.05 -37.00 29.87
C LEU A 234 5.91 -36.61 30.81
N GLY A 235 6.22 -35.79 31.81
CA GLY A 235 5.26 -35.40 32.85
C GLY A 235 5.13 -36.36 34.04
N ASP A 236 5.65 -37.59 33.95
CA ASP A 236 5.75 -38.48 35.12
C ASP A 236 6.59 -37.81 36.22
N ARG A 237 6.15 -37.96 37.47
CA ARG A 237 6.70 -37.27 38.64
C ARG A 237 7.62 -38.18 39.44
N PHE A 238 8.72 -37.64 39.94
CA PHE A 238 9.67 -38.32 40.81
C PHE A 238 9.84 -37.53 42.12
N LYS A 239 9.67 -38.22 43.24
CA LYS A 239 10.02 -37.68 44.57
C LYS A 239 11.45 -38.07 44.91
N ILE A 240 12.35 -37.09 44.91
CA ILE A 240 13.75 -37.25 45.32
C ILE A 240 13.90 -36.84 46.79
N ARG A 241 14.50 -37.72 47.60
CA ARG A 241 14.71 -37.52 49.05
C ARG A 241 13.43 -37.22 49.84
N GLY A 242 12.26 -37.60 49.31
CA GLY A 242 10.96 -37.49 49.97
C GLY A 242 10.23 -36.14 49.83
N TYR A 243 10.87 -35.09 49.30
CA TYR A 243 10.26 -33.75 49.22
C TYR A 243 10.56 -32.97 47.93
N ILE A 244 11.57 -33.35 47.13
CA ILE A 244 11.85 -32.68 45.86
C ILE A 244 11.04 -33.37 44.78
N GLU A 245 10.02 -32.70 44.28
CA GLU A 245 9.22 -33.17 43.14
C GLU A 245 9.84 -32.65 41.83
N LEU A 246 10.21 -33.59 40.95
CA LEU A 246 10.67 -33.30 39.60
C LEU A 246 9.81 -34.07 38.61
N ILE A 247 9.71 -33.55 37.40
CA ILE A 247 8.99 -34.22 36.31
C ILE A 247 9.95 -34.65 35.21
N VAL A 248 9.62 -35.75 34.53
CA VAL A 248 10.35 -36.19 33.34
C VAL A 248 10.15 -35.12 32.25
N SER A 249 11.21 -34.37 31.95
CA SER A 249 11.22 -33.26 31.00
C SER A 249 11.72 -33.67 29.62
N SER A 250 12.60 -34.67 29.53
CA SER A 250 13.00 -35.27 28.25
C SER A 250 13.36 -36.74 28.42
N MET A 251 13.28 -37.47 27.29
CA MET A 251 13.65 -38.87 27.20
C MET A 251 14.48 -39.09 25.93
N THR A 252 15.58 -39.81 26.07
CA THR A 252 16.23 -40.49 24.96
C THR A 252 16.37 -41.97 25.28
N ALA A 253 16.25 -42.84 24.29
CA ALA A 253 16.44 -44.27 24.49
C ALA A 253 17.44 -44.80 23.48
N ARG A 254 18.29 -45.74 23.89
CA ARG A 254 19.23 -46.44 23.01
C ARG A 254 19.33 -47.91 23.33
N LEU A 255 19.58 -48.74 22.31
CA LEU A 255 19.88 -50.14 22.50
C LEU A 255 21.35 -50.29 22.91
N GLU A 256 21.60 -50.60 24.18
CA GLU A 256 22.95 -50.75 24.74
C GLU A 256 23.17 -52.19 25.21
N LYS A 257 24.20 -52.85 24.66
CA LYS A 257 24.53 -54.26 24.98
C LYS A 257 23.30 -55.19 24.88
N GLY A 258 22.43 -54.95 23.89
CA GLY A 258 21.22 -55.74 23.63
C GLY A 258 20.01 -55.41 24.51
N GLN A 259 20.06 -54.35 25.33
CA GLN A 259 18.95 -53.90 26.17
C GLN A 259 18.58 -52.46 25.86
N LEU A 260 17.29 -52.15 25.81
CA LEU A 260 16.83 -50.78 25.61
C LEU A 260 16.99 -50.00 26.93
N ILE A 261 17.89 -49.03 26.94
CA ILE A 261 18.18 -48.16 28.08
C ILE A 261 17.62 -46.77 27.81
N TYR A 262 16.82 -46.28 28.75
CA TYR A 262 16.25 -44.95 28.71
C TYR A 262 17.08 -44.00 29.57
N HIS A 263 17.38 -42.83 29.01
CA HIS A 263 18.03 -41.72 29.65
C HIS A 263 17.01 -40.60 29.79
N TYR A 264 16.70 -40.24 31.02
CA TYR A 264 15.71 -39.20 31.32
C TYR A 264 16.40 -37.99 31.91
N ARG A 265 15.90 -36.81 31.55
CA ARG A 265 16.11 -35.60 32.33
C ARG A 265 14.88 -35.35 33.18
N LEU A 266 15.07 -35.23 34.49
CA LEU A 266 14.07 -34.77 35.43
C LEU A 266 14.31 -33.30 35.70
N SER A 267 13.28 -32.47 35.67
CA SER A 267 13.40 -31.02 35.88
C SER A 267 12.22 -30.50 36.69
N ARG A 268 12.38 -29.33 37.30
CA ARG A 268 11.24 -28.64 37.90
C ARG A 268 10.36 -28.09 36.79
N GLU A 269 9.05 -28.19 36.97
CA GLU A 269 8.09 -27.71 35.97
C GLU A 269 8.27 -26.23 35.65
N ALA A 270 8.54 -25.40 36.67
CA ALA A 270 8.83 -23.98 36.50
C ALA A 270 10.01 -23.72 35.54
N GLY A 271 11.01 -24.60 35.45
CA GLY A 271 12.14 -24.44 34.53
C GLY A 271 11.85 -24.85 33.08
N ILE A 272 10.73 -25.53 32.82
CA ILE A 272 10.36 -26.03 31.49
C ILE A 272 9.45 -24.99 30.82
N ARG A 273 10.08 -24.08 30.08
CA ARG A 273 9.40 -22.92 29.49
C ARG A 273 10.02 -22.55 28.16
N GLU A 274 9.21 -21.99 27.28
CA GLU A 274 9.64 -21.44 26.00
C GLU A 274 9.60 -19.91 26.06
N GLN A 275 10.61 -19.24 25.50
CA GLN A 275 10.58 -17.80 25.38
C GLN A 275 9.60 -17.36 24.29
N ARG A 276 9.09 -16.13 24.39
CA ARG A 276 8.14 -15.60 23.41
C ARG A 276 8.70 -15.70 22.00
N ILE A 277 8.04 -16.49 21.16
CA ILE A 277 8.35 -16.66 19.74
C ILE A 277 7.59 -15.58 18.96
N VAL A 278 8.26 -14.98 17.99
CA VAL A 278 7.67 -13.97 17.09
C VAL A 278 7.87 -14.38 15.64
N ASN A 279 6.82 -14.24 14.83
CA ASN A 279 6.94 -14.43 13.39
C ASN A 279 7.40 -13.12 12.75
N ARG A 280 8.72 -12.98 12.58
CA ARG A 280 9.34 -11.75 12.04
C ARG A 280 8.91 -11.41 10.61
N ARG A 281 8.30 -12.34 9.87
CA ARG A 281 7.78 -12.07 8.51
C ARG A 281 6.53 -11.19 8.52
N LEU A 282 5.87 -11.03 9.67
CA LEU A 282 4.73 -10.14 9.83
C LEU A 282 5.14 -8.66 9.90
N SER A 283 6.35 -8.36 10.37
CA SER A 283 6.84 -6.97 10.45
C SER A 283 7.00 -6.37 9.05
N GLY A 284 6.32 -5.25 8.81
CA GLY A 284 6.33 -4.56 7.52
C GLY A 284 5.47 -5.22 6.44
N LEU A 285 4.67 -6.24 6.80
CA LEU A 285 3.83 -6.96 5.85
C LEU A 285 2.57 -6.14 5.51
N THR A 286 2.25 -6.07 4.22
CA THR A 286 0.98 -5.52 3.73
C THR A 286 0.12 -6.63 3.14
N LEU A 287 -1.12 -6.76 3.61
CA LEU A 287 -2.10 -7.73 3.15
C LEU A 287 -3.30 -7.01 2.54
N GLN A 288 -3.61 -7.31 1.28
CA GLN A 288 -4.83 -6.81 0.66
C GLN A 288 -6.06 -7.51 1.26
N GLY A 289 -7.15 -6.76 1.39
CA GLY A 289 -8.45 -7.29 1.75
C GLY A 289 -9.60 -6.44 1.25
N GLU A 290 -10.82 -6.92 1.47
CA GLU A 290 -12.07 -6.25 1.11
C GLU A 290 -12.73 -5.66 2.35
N ILE A 291 -13.23 -4.43 2.25
CA ILE A 291 -13.93 -3.76 3.36
C ILE A 291 -15.30 -4.38 3.58
N LEU A 292 -15.51 -4.95 4.77
CA LEU A 292 -16.78 -5.57 5.18
C LEU A 292 -17.72 -4.58 5.87
N ALA A 293 -17.15 -3.63 6.61
CA ALA A 293 -17.88 -2.67 7.42
C ALA A 293 -17.06 -1.42 7.68
N VAL A 294 -17.75 -0.31 7.94
CA VAL A 294 -17.18 0.99 8.24
C VAL A 294 -17.90 1.57 9.45
N LYS A 295 -17.16 2.07 10.44
CA LYS A 295 -17.70 2.74 11.63
C LYS A 295 -16.70 3.76 12.15
N GLY A 296 -17.03 5.05 12.10
CA GLY A 296 -16.10 6.12 12.49
C GLY A 296 -14.83 6.06 11.66
N GLU A 297 -13.66 6.01 12.31
CA GLU A 297 -12.34 5.83 11.69
C GLU A 297 -11.87 4.36 11.66
N GLN A 298 -12.80 3.41 11.79
CA GLN A 298 -12.47 1.99 11.81
C GLN A 298 -13.18 1.24 10.68
N VAL A 299 -12.54 0.15 10.25
CA VAL A 299 -13.03 -0.74 9.22
C VAL A 299 -12.83 -2.20 9.61
N GLN A 300 -13.74 -3.06 9.17
CA GLN A 300 -13.54 -4.52 9.19
C GLN A 300 -13.09 -4.95 7.80
N VAL A 301 -12.16 -5.90 7.74
CA VAL A 301 -11.53 -6.32 6.48
C VAL A 301 -11.55 -7.85 6.34
N HIS A 302 -12.03 -8.36 5.21
CA HIS A 302 -11.80 -9.73 4.78
C HIS A 302 -10.46 -9.79 4.05
N LEU A 303 -9.43 -10.36 4.69
CA LEU A 303 -8.11 -10.49 4.09
C LEU A 303 -8.10 -11.56 2.98
N VAL A 304 -7.36 -11.33 1.91
CA VAL A 304 -7.25 -12.27 0.77
C VAL A 304 -6.63 -13.63 1.15
N ILE A 305 -5.98 -13.71 2.30
CA ILE A 305 -5.41 -14.95 2.85
C ILE A 305 -6.46 -15.84 3.52
N ASP A 306 -7.69 -15.35 3.71
CA ASP A 306 -8.78 -16.07 4.35
C ASP A 306 -9.79 -16.54 3.31
N ASP A 307 -10.16 -17.82 3.36
CA ASP A 307 -11.21 -18.36 2.48
C ASP A 307 -12.58 -17.72 2.79
N LYS A 308 -12.83 -17.44 4.08
CA LYS A 308 -14.07 -16.86 4.59
C LYS A 308 -13.77 -15.97 5.80
N GLN A 309 -14.46 -14.85 5.91
CA GLN A 309 -14.45 -14.00 7.09
C GLN A 309 -15.90 -13.69 7.48
N ASP A 310 -16.32 -14.11 8.67
CA ASP A 310 -17.60 -13.69 9.22
C ASP A 310 -17.51 -12.23 9.69
N LYS A 311 -18.52 -11.44 9.34
CA LYS A 311 -18.59 -10.00 9.66
C LYS A 311 -18.84 -9.77 11.16
N GLY A 312 -19.54 -10.67 11.84
CA GLY A 312 -19.82 -10.56 13.27
C GLY A 312 -18.56 -10.69 14.13
N THR A 313 -17.55 -11.40 13.63
CA THR A 313 -16.31 -11.74 14.33
C THR A 313 -15.05 -11.09 13.73
N ALA A 314 -15.20 -10.32 12.64
CA ALA A 314 -14.11 -9.57 12.02
C ALA A 314 -13.60 -8.45 12.94
N HIS A 315 -12.29 -8.24 12.94
CA HIS A 315 -11.67 -7.25 13.81
C HIS A 315 -11.82 -5.83 13.25
N TRP A 316 -11.98 -4.84 14.13
CA TRP A 316 -12.05 -3.43 13.77
C TRP A 316 -10.65 -2.83 13.75
N TYR A 317 -10.10 -2.68 12.55
CA TYR A 317 -8.82 -2.00 12.37
C TYR A 317 -9.03 -0.50 12.21
N ARG A 318 -8.06 0.29 12.70
CA ARG A 318 -8.02 1.72 12.42
C ARG A 318 -7.72 1.95 10.94
N TYR A 319 -8.47 2.85 10.31
CA TYR A 319 -8.17 3.35 8.97
C TYR A 319 -7.28 4.59 9.06
N ALA A 320 -6.16 4.58 8.34
CA ALA A 320 -5.23 5.68 8.24
C ALA A 320 -4.85 5.88 6.75
N PRO A 321 -5.41 6.89 6.07
CA PRO A 321 -5.03 7.17 4.69
C PRO A 321 -3.60 7.70 4.64
N GLU A 322 -2.87 7.40 3.57
CA GLU A 322 -1.48 7.84 3.35
C GLU A 322 -1.34 9.37 3.35
N THR A 323 -2.42 10.07 3.01
CA THR A 323 -2.52 11.54 2.95
C THR A 323 -2.79 12.19 4.31
N GLY A 324 -2.91 11.40 5.38
CA GLY A 324 -3.32 11.88 6.69
C GLY A 324 -4.69 12.57 6.65
N SER A 325 -4.86 13.63 7.44
CA SER A 325 -6.11 14.40 7.50
C SER A 325 -6.38 15.26 6.27
N ALA A 326 -5.40 15.47 5.39
CA ALA A 326 -5.55 16.35 4.23
C ALA A 326 -6.60 15.84 3.24
N MET A 327 -6.73 14.52 3.10
CA MET A 327 -7.76 13.87 2.26
C MET A 327 -8.37 12.68 3.01
N TYR A 328 -9.15 12.97 4.05
CA TYR A 328 -9.89 11.94 4.77
C TYR A 328 -11.08 11.45 3.94
N SER A 329 -10.97 10.23 3.43
CA SER A 329 -12.05 9.54 2.72
C SER A 329 -12.11 8.09 3.20
N MET A 330 -13.20 7.74 3.88
CA MET A 330 -13.41 6.36 4.32
C MET A 330 -13.65 5.45 3.11
N PRO A 331 -13.04 4.26 3.09
CA PRO A 331 -13.26 3.33 2.00
C PRO A 331 -14.69 2.78 2.07
N GLN A 332 -15.27 2.47 0.91
CA GLN A 332 -16.61 1.91 0.82
C GLN A 332 -16.61 0.42 1.11
N VAL A 333 -17.72 -0.07 1.66
CA VAL A 333 -17.97 -1.52 1.80
C VAL A 333 -17.91 -2.17 0.41
N GLY A 334 -17.19 -3.29 0.31
CA GLY A 334 -16.92 -4.00 -0.94
C GLY A 334 -15.70 -3.51 -1.73
N THR A 335 -15.04 -2.44 -1.28
CA THR A 335 -13.80 -1.97 -1.93
C THR A 335 -12.57 -2.64 -1.35
N LYS A 336 -11.49 -2.67 -2.15
CA LYS A 336 -10.20 -3.22 -1.71
C LYS A 336 -9.44 -2.19 -0.88
N ALA A 337 -8.77 -2.67 0.16
CA ALA A 337 -7.87 -1.90 1.02
C ALA A 337 -6.66 -2.75 1.43
N ASN A 338 -5.69 -2.13 2.09
CA ASN A 338 -4.44 -2.78 2.46
C ASN A 338 -4.25 -2.72 3.99
N LEU A 339 -4.20 -3.86 4.65
CA LEU A 339 -3.80 -3.97 6.05
C LEU A 339 -2.28 -3.98 6.14
N TYR A 340 -1.70 -2.95 6.76
CA TYR A 340 -0.27 -2.85 7.04
C TYR A 340 0.02 -3.23 8.49
N LEU A 341 1.00 -4.11 8.68
CA LEU A 341 1.49 -4.56 9.98
C LEU A 341 2.85 -3.92 10.26
N ALA A 342 2.91 -2.95 11.18
CA ALA A 342 4.18 -2.30 11.50
C ALA A 342 5.15 -3.22 12.27
N ASP A 343 4.62 -4.15 13.07
CA ASP A 343 5.41 -5.11 13.83
C ASP A 343 4.85 -6.54 13.74
N ALA A 344 5.54 -7.49 14.37
CA ALA A 344 5.12 -8.88 14.39
C ALA A 344 4.06 -9.22 15.44
N GLY A 345 3.72 -8.25 16.31
CA GLY A 345 2.73 -8.39 17.37
C GLY A 345 1.32 -7.98 16.94
N GLY A 346 1.20 -7.18 15.88
CA GLY A 346 -0.07 -6.75 15.30
C GLY A 346 -0.72 -5.54 15.99
N GLN A 347 -0.11 -4.98 17.04
CA GLN A 347 -0.71 -3.88 17.84
C GLN A 347 -0.88 -2.58 17.04
N GLU A 348 -0.01 -2.36 16.07
CA GLU A 348 0.00 -1.16 15.22
C GLU A 348 -0.51 -1.49 13.81
N ALA A 349 -1.43 -2.45 13.70
CA ALA A 349 -2.05 -2.83 12.44
C ALA A 349 -3.01 -1.73 11.96
N ILE A 350 -2.74 -1.16 10.78
CA ILE A 350 -3.54 -0.09 10.20
C ILE A 350 -4.03 -0.47 8.81
N VAL A 351 -5.26 -0.08 8.50
CA VAL A 351 -5.78 -0.20 7.13
C VAL A 351 -5.49 1.09 6.39
N THR A 352 -4.82 0.96 5.27
CA THR A 352 -4.50 2.03 4.33
C THR A 352 -5.38 1.89 3.08
N GLY A 353 -5.40 2.93 2.25
CA GLY A 353 -6.18 2.95 1.02
C GLY A 353 -5.85 1.79 0.06
N GLY A 354 -6.79 1.50 -0.84
CA GLY A 354 -6.59 0.53 -1.91
C GLY A 354 -5.94 1.13 -3.14
N VAL A 355 -5.15 0.33 -3.85
CA VAL A 355 -4.65 0.68 -5.18
C VAL A 355 -5.75 0.40 -6.21
N ARG A 356 -5.97 1.34 -7.13
CA ARG A 356 -6.92 1.14 -8.25
C ARG A 356 -6.45 -0.02 -9.12
N THR A 357 -7.34 -0.98 -9.40
CA THR A 357 -7.04 -2.15 -10.24
C THR A 357 -7.62 -2.06 -11.66
N ASN A 358 -8.45 -1.06 -11.94
CA ASN A 358 -9.18 -0.90 -13.20
C ASN A 358 -8.61 0.22 -14.10
N GLY A 359 -7.36 0.62 -13.88
CA GLY A 359 -6.76 1.77 -14.58
C GLY A 359 -6.79 1.68 -16.11
N ALA A 360 -6.67 0.46 -16.66
CA ALA A 360 -6.71 0.21 -18.10
C ALA A 360 -8.11 0.29 -18.72
N SER A 361 -9.17 0.15 -17.92
CA SER A 361 -10.56 0.14 -18.40
C SER A 361 -11.36 1.37 -17.99
N ALA A 362 -10.86 2.16 -17.03
CA ALA A 362 -11.52 3.35 -16.55
C ALA A 362 -11.12 4.57 -17.42
N GLU A 363 -12.09 5.13 -18.15
CA GLU A 363 -11.88 6.28 -19.04
C GLU A 363 -11.21 7.47 -18.33
N LYS A 364 -11.61 7.73 -17.08
CA LYS A 364 -11.05 8.83 -16.26
C LYS A 364 -9.60 8.64 -15.84
N THR A 365 -9.03 7.45 -16.01
CA THR A 365 -7.62 7.16 -15.70
C THR A 365 -6.79 6.85 -16.95
N ALA A 366 -7.39 6.95 -18.14
CA ALA A 366 -6.69 6.67 -19.40
C ALA A 366 -5.67 7.76 -19.74
N ASP A 367 -5.96 9.02 -19.43
CA ASP A 367 -5.05 10.15 -19.64
C ASP A 367 -4.45 10.64 -18.30
N PRO A 368 -3.14 10.43 -18.05
CA PRO A 368 -2.49 10.84 -16.81
C PRO A 368 -2.37 12.37 -16.64
N ASN A 369 -2.61 13.15 -17.69
CA ASN A 369 -2.65 14.62 -17.59
C ASN A 369 -3.90 15.13 -16.89
N ASN A 370 -4.96 14.31 -16.83
CA ASN A 370 -6.19 14.64 -16.14
C ASN A 370 -6.24 13.89 -14.79
N ARG A 371 -6.39 14.63 -13.70
CA ARG A 371 -6.48 14.07 -12.35
C ARG A 371 -7.88 14.30 -11.79
N TYR A 372 -8.48 13.25 -11.26
CA TYR A 372 -9.85 13.26 -10.78
C TYR A 372 -9.92 12.86 -9.32
N PHE A 373 -10.67 13.63 -8.54
CA PHE A 373 -11.09 13.29 -7.19
C PHE A 373 -12.61 13.34 -7.14
N GLY A 374 -13.25 12.16 -7.01
CA GLY A 374 -14.70 12.04 -7.05
C GLY A 374 -15.23 11.19 -5.90
N THR A 375 -16.49 11.42 -5.55
CA THR A 375 -17.21 10.65 -4.54
C THR A 375 -18.25 9.73 -5.20
N GLU A 376 -18.73 8.72 -4.47
CA GLU A 376 -19.85 7.86 -4.91
C GLU A 376 -21.14 8.62 -5.22
N HIS A 377 -21.30 9.82 -4.65
CA HIS A 377 -22.47 10.65 -4.88
C HIS A 377 -22.37 11.46 -6.17
N GLY A 378 -21.30 11.30 -6.96
CA GLY A 378 -21.11 11.97 -8.26
C GLY A 378 -20.47 13.35 -8.18
N SER A 379 -20.17 13.87 -6.98
CA SER A 379 -19.41 15.11 -6.85
C SER A 379 -17.95 14.86 -7.25
N GLU A 380 -17.38 15.77 -8.03
CA GLU A 380 -16.06 15.58 -8.64
C GLU A 380 -15.28 16.90 -8.75
N MET A 381 -13.97 16.80 -8.52
CA MET A 381 -12.96 17.77 -8.89
C MET A 381 -12.07 17.16 -9.97
N LYS A 382 -11.88 17.87 -11.07
CA LYS A 382 -10.97 17.53 -12.16
C LYS A 382 -9.91 18.61 -12.31
N LEU A 383 -8.66 18.18 -12.35
CA LEU A 383 -7.49 19.00 -12.66
C LEU A 383 -6.97 18.59 -14.02
N SER A 384 -6.86 19.54 -14.94
CA SER A 384 -6.37 19.33 -16.30
C SER A 384 -5.31 20.39 -16.64
N PRO A 385 -4.51 20.21 -17.70
CA PRO A 385 -3.51 21.21 -18.09
C PRO A 385 -4.10 22.58 -18.44
N THR A 386 -5.39 22.63 -18.80
CA THR A 386 -6.08 23.86 -19.23
C THR A 386 -6.91 24.51 -18.13
N GLY A 387 -6.99 23.91 -16.93
CA GLY A 387 -7.86 24.42 -15.88
C GLY A 387 -8.35 23.43 -14.83
N VAL A 388 -9.22 23.95 -13.95
CA VAL A 388 -9.83 23.23 -12.81
C VAL A 388 -11.36 23.24 -12.94
N GLU A 389 -11.97 22.07 -12.79
CA GLU A 389 -13.42 21.89 -12.89
C GLU A 389 -13.97 21.25 -11.60
N PHE A 390 -15.04 21.81 -11.04
CA PHE A 390 -15.82 21.25 -9.94
C PHE A 390 -17.25 20.98 -10.40
N THR A 391 -17.71 19.76 -10.22
CA THR A 391 -19.05 19.32 -10.61
C THR A 391 -19.77 18.70 -9.41
N GLY A 392 -20.97 19.18 -9.10
CA GLY A 392 -21.82 18.59 -8.07
C GLY A 392 -22.51 17.32 -8.56
N GLY A 393 -22.74 16.34 -7.69
CA GLY A 393 -23.27 15.03 -8.08
C GLY A 393 -24.77 14.91 -8.40
N SER A 394 -25.47 16.02 -8.64
CA SER A 394 -26.90 16.00 -9.00
C SER A 394 -27.12 15.81 -10.51
N LYS A 395 -28.33 15.37 -10.91
CA LYS A 395 -28.72 15.24 -12.33
C LYS A 395 -28.53 16.54 -13.11
N GLU A 396 -28.81 17.67 -12.47
CA GLU A 396 -28.45 19.01 -12.92
C GLU A 396 -27.34 19.51 -11.98
N PRO A 397 -26.07 19.43 -12.38
CA PRO A 397 -24.96 19.68 -11.47
C PRO A 397 -24.74 21.18 -11.26
N LEU A 398 -24.42 21.56 -10.01
CA LEU A 398 -23.67 22.80 -9.77
C LEU A 398 -22.31 22.66 -10.46
N PHE A 399 -21.89 23.69 -11.19
CA PHE A 399 -20.68 23.63 -12.00
C PHE A 399 -19.84 24.89 -11.84
N LEU A 400 -18.56 24.71 -11.54
CA LEU A 400 -17.55 25.76 -11.51
C LEU A 400 -16.37 25.31 -12.37
N LYS A 401 -16.01 26.10 -13.38
CA LYS A 401 -14.89 25.83 -14.27
C LYS A 401 -14.00 27.07 -14.38
N LEU A 402 -12.71 26.88 -14.15
CA LEU A 402 -11.66 27.86 -14.40
C LEU A 402 -10.86 27.34 -15.59
N ASP A 403 -10.92 28.04 -16.72
CA ASP A 403 -10.33 27.61 -17.98
C ASP A 403 -9.50 28.75 -18.58
N ASP A 404 -8.28 28.46 -19.03
CA ASP A 404 -7.37 29.51 -19.52
C ASP A 404 -7.86 30.16 -20.84
N ALA A 405 -8.62 29.44 -21.66
CA ALA A 405 -9.10 29.94 -22.95
C ALA A 405 -10.45 30.68 -22.82
N VAL A 406 -11.34 30.21 -21.94
CA VAL A 406 -12.71 30.71 -21.81
C VAL A 406 -12.90 31.64 -20.60
N GLY A 407 -12.06 31.49 -19.57
CA GLY A 407 -12.17 32.20 -18.29
C GLY A 407 -12.91 31.40 -17.22
N ILE A 408 -13.59 32.10 -16.31
CA ILE A 408 -14.30 31.50 -15.17
C ILE A 408 -15.79 31.37 -15.50
N ILE A 409 -16.33 30.16 -15.36
CA ILE A 409 -17.75 29.85 -15.55
C ILE A 409 -18.33 29.34 -14.23
N LEU A 410 -19.39 29.99 -13.75
CA LEU A 410 -20.21 29.53 -12.62
C LEU A 410 -21.63 29.28 -13.13
N SER A 411 -22.10 28.04 -12.99
CA SER A 411 -23.45 27.64 -13.37
C SER A 411 -24.13 26.89 -12.22
N SER A 412 -25.37 27.28 -11.91
CA SER A 412 -26.16 26.67 -10.85
C SER A 412 -27.60 26.48 -11.33
N PRO A 413 -28.21 25.30 -11.11
CA PRO A 413 -29.64 25.09 -11.36
C PRO A 413 -30.53 25.79 -10.33
N ARG A 414 -29.94 26.26 -9.23
CA ARG A 414 -30.61 27.01 -8.16
C ARG A 414 -30.05 28.43 -8.06
N LYS A 415 -30.62 29.23 -7.16
CA LYS A 415 -30.17 30.61 -6.88
C LYS A 415 -28.65 30.68 -6.63
N LEU A 416 -27.96 31.53 -7.38
CA LEU A 416 -26.56 31.92 -7.16
C LEU A 416 -26.52 33.27 -6.41
N THR A 417 -25.73 33.37 -5.34
CA THR A 417 -25.60 34.59 -4.53
C THR A 417 -24.13 34.93 -4.36
N LEU A 418 -23.76 36.18 -4.63
CA LEU A 418 -22.42 36.73 -4.43
C LEU A 418 -22.53 37.83 -3.37
N THR A 419 -21.75 37.72 -2.30
CA THR A 419 -21.79 38.65 -1.16
C THR A 419 -20.36 39.02 -0.77
N ALA A 420 -20.08 40.30 -0.57
CA ALA A 420 -18.83 40.80 0.00
C ALA A 420 -19.12 41.66 1.23
N LYS A 421 -18.16 41.73 2.17
CA LYS A 421 -18.26 42.61 3.35
C LYS A 421 -18.28 44.09 2.96
N GLU A 422 -17.52 44.43 1.93
CA GLU A 422 -17.38 45.79 1.42
C GLU A 422 -17.99 45.87 0.02
N GLU A 423 -17.17 45.80 -1.02
CA GLU A 423 -17.60 46.02 -2.40
C GLU A 423 -17.41 44.80 -3.29
N ILE A 424 -18.33 44.61 -4.25
CA ILE A 424 -18.14 43.74 -5.41
C ILE A 424 -18.02 44.64 -6.64
N SER A 425 -16.83 44.68 -7.25
CA SER A 425 -16.59 45.44 -8.48
C SER A 425 -16.46 44.50 -9.68
N LEU A 426 -17.16 44.84 -10.76
CA LEU A 426 -17.12 44.10 -12.03
C LEU A 426 -16.47 44.98 -13.10
N PHE A 427 -15.24 44.66 -13.48
CA PHE A 427 -14.48 45.41 -14.48
C PHE A 427 -14.14 44.54 -15.70
N THR A 428 -14.32 45.10 -16.90
CA THR A 428 -13.90 44.49 -18.16
C THR A 428 -13.61 45.59 -19.18
N PRO A 429 -12.50 45.50 -19.95
CA PRO A 429 -12.14 46.53 -20.93
C PRO A 429 -13.16 46.67 -22.07
N LYS A 430 -14.01 45.68 -22.29
CA LYS A 430 -14.91 45.62 -23.46
C LYS A 430 -16.36 45.93 -23.10
N ARG A 431 -17.03 45.01 -22.41
CA ARG A 431 -18.46 45.14 -22.07
C ARG A 431 -18.86 44.25 -20.90
N VAL A 432 -19.69 44.77 -20.01
CA VAL A 432 -20.44 43.98 -19.02
C VAL A 432 -21.83 43.71 -19.58
N VAL A 433 -22.28 42.46 -19.55
CA VAL A 433 -23.64 42.08 -19.97
C VAL A 433 -24.32 41.41 -18.78
N ILE A 434 -25.44 41.99 -18.36
CA ILE A 434 -26.32 41.42 -17.32
C ILE A 434 -27.65 41.14 -18.00
N GLY A 435 -28.05 39.87 -18.03
CA GLY A 435 -29.30 39.43 -18.64
C GLY A 435 -30.16 38.65 -17.65
N ALA A 436 -31.47 38.82 -17.72
CA ALA A 436 -32.46 38.05 -16.99
C ALA A 436 -33.63 37.69 -17.94
N GLN A 437 -34.26 36.53 -17.73
CA GLN A 437 -35.39 36.11 -18.56
C GLN A 437 -36.70 36.86 -18.21
N ALA A 438 -36.88 37.22 -16.94
CA ALA A 438 -38.12 37.83 -16.45
C ALA A 438 -37.87 39.22 -15.85
N LEU A 439 -37.04 39.31 -14.80
CA LEU A 439 -36.89 40.52 -13.99
C LEU A 439 -35.42 40.75 -13.61
N LEU A 440 -34.95 41.99 -13.77
CA LEU A 440 -33.70 42.47 -13.18
C LEU A 440 -34.03 43.50 -12.10
N VAL A 441 -33.51 43.31 -10.88
CA VAL A 441 -33.66 44.26 -9.76
C VAL A 441 -32.29 44.67 -9.24
N ALA A 442 -32.02 45.97 -9.22
CA ALA A 442 -30.91 46.57 -8.51
C ALA A 442 -31.47 47.51 -7.45
N LYS A 443 -31.29 47.21 -6.16
CA LYS A 443 -31.81 48.04 -5.06
C LYS A 443 -30.76 48.30 -4.00
N LYS A 444 -30.79 49.50 -3.42
CA LYS A 444 -30.03 49.82 -2.23
C LYS A 444 -30.78 49.25 -1.02
N THR A 445 -30.11 48.54 -0.13
CA THR A 445 -30.74 48.00 1.09
C THR A 445 -30.94 49.07 2.16
N SER A 446 -30.11 50.11 2.18
CA SER A 446 -30.14 51.19 3.18
C SER A 446 -31.08 52.36 2.86
N ALA A 447 -31.73 52.37 1.69
CA ALA A 447 -32.69 53.41 1.30
C ALA A 447 -33.67 52.86 0.26
N PRO A 448 -34.90 53.39 0.15
CA PRO A 448 -35.84 53.05 -0.92
C PRO A 448 -35.36 53.66 -2.24
N SER A 449 -34.32 53.08 -2.83
CA SER A 449 -33.77 53.49 -4.13
C SER A 449 -33.36 52.26 -4.93
N GLY A 450 -33.75 52.21 -6.20
CA GLY A 450 -33.48 51.06 -7.05
C GLY A 450 -34.04 51.17 -8.46
N ILE A 451 -33.69 50.19 -9.28
CA ILE A 451 -34.06 50.02 -10.67
C ILE A 451 -34.65 48.62 -10.81
N THR A 452 -35.82 48.52 -11.44
CA THR A 452 -36.40 47.24 -11.86
C THR A 452 -36.68 47.26 -13.37
N LEU A 453 -36.40 46.15 -14.04
CA LEU A 453 -36.57 45.95 -15.48
C LEU A 453 -37.41 44.71 -15.72
N GLU A 454 -38.64 44.88 -16.18
CA GLU A 454 -39.62 43.82 -16.46
C GLU A 454 -40.51 44.25 -17.63
N GLY A 455 -40.00 44.16 -18.87
CA GLY A 455 -40.65 44.72 -20.07
C GLY A 455 -40.65 46.26 -20.13
N GLU A 456 -40.72 46.93 -18.97
CA GLU A 456 -40.66 48.37 -18.77
C GLU A 456 -39.57 48.75 -17.76
N TYR A 457 -39.15 50.02 -17.79
CA TYR A 457 -38.16 50.59 -16.88
C TYR A 457 -38.86 51.24 -15.68
N ASN A 458 -38.68 50.67 -14.49
CA ASN A 458 -39.24 51.18 -13.25
C ASN A 458 -38.11 51.71 -12.34
N LEU A 459 -38.16 53.00 -12.01
CA LEU A 459 -37.13 53.70 -11.23
C LEU A 459 -37.73 54.19 -9.91
N MET A 460 -37.04 53.93 -8.80
CA MET A 460 -37.43 54.41 -7.47
C MET A 460 -36.26 55.18 -6.86
N GLY A 461 -36.50 56.42 -6.42
CA GLY A 461 -35.51 57.26 -5.76
C GLY A 461 -36.07 58.62 -5.35
N ALA A 462 -35.39 59.31 -4.42
CA ALA A 462 -35.82 60.63 -3.93
C ALA A 462 -35.80 61.72 -5.02
N GLN A 463 -34.92 61.58 -6.01
CA GLN A 463 -34.85 62.44 -7.18
C GLN A 463 -34.56 61.57 -8.40
N ILE A 464 -35.48 61.53 -9.36
CA ILE A 464 -35.32 60.82 -10.63
C ILE A 464 -35.07 61.86 -11.71
N ARG A 465 -33.94 61.76 -12.43
CA ARG A 465 -33.66 62.57 -13.61
C ARG A 465 -33.71 61.67 -14.83
N THR A 466 -34.66 61.94 -15.71
CA THR A 466 -34.80 61.27 -17.00
C THR A 466 -34.34 62.23 -18.09
N GLU A 467 -33.38 61.80 -18.91
CA GLU A 467 -32.94 62.53 -20.09
C GLU A 467 -33.31 61.68 -21.31
N GLY A 468 -34.34 62.10 -22.04
CA GLY A 468 -34.74 61.47 -23.29
C GLY A 468 -33.89 62.02 -24.43
N LYS A 469 -33.28 61.15 -25.23
CA LYS A 469 -32.69 61.51 -26.52
C LYS A 469 -33.47 60.80 -27.61
N ASP A 470 -34.16 61.58 -28.44
CA ASP A 470 -34.72 61.09 -29.68
C ASP A 470 -33.58 60.96 -30.70
N ARG A 471 -33.41 59.77 -31.27
CA ARG A 471 -32.40 59.49 -32.29
C ARG A 471 -33.12 59.12 -33.58
N THR A 472 -33.28 60.11 -34.45
CA THR A 472 -33.69 59.90 -35.84
C THR A 472 -32.44 59.57 -36.65
N SER A 473 -32.39 58.36 -37.22
CA SER A 473 -31.34 57.98 -38.17
C SER A 473 -31.61 58.71 -39.49
N TYR A 474 -30.81 59.71 -39.83
CA TYR A 474 -30.81 60.31 -41.16
C TYR A 474 -29.85 59.53 -42.08
N ALA A 475 -30.15 59.48 -43.38
CA ALA A 475 -29.13 59.08 -44.36
C ALA A 475 -27.90 59.99 -44.21
N PRO A 476 -26.67 59.50 -44.45
CA PRO A 476 -25.47 60.32 -44.35
C PRO A 476 -25.68 61.63 -45.10
N TYR A 477 -25.51 62.75 -44.41
CA TYR A 477 -25.59 64.07 -45.02
C TYR A 477 -24.40 64.20 -45.96
N ASP A 478 -24.62 64.55 -47.23
CA ASP A 478 -23.54 64.75 -48.19
C ASP A 478 -23.01 66.18 -48.03
N ASP A 479 -22.16 66.37 -47.03
CA ASP A 479 -21.38 67.58 -46.76
C ASP A 479 -19.98 67.50 -47.39
N ALA A 480 -19.84 66.75 -48.49
CA ALA A 480 -18.70 66.91 -49.39
C ALA A 480 -18.72 68.36 -49.95
N PRO A 481 -17.61 69.12 -49.84
CA PRO A 481 -17.56 70.49 -50.34
C PRO A 481 -17.78 70.52 -51.86
N VAL A 482 -18.64 71.45 -52.32
CA VAL A 482 -18.92 71.68 -53.74
C VAL A 482 -17.63 72.16 -54.43
N GLU A 483 -17.15 71.40 -55.41
CA GLU A 483 -15.99 71.75 -56.26
C GLU A 483 -16.24 73.07 -57.00
N GLY A 484 -15.34 74.05 -56.81
CA GLY A 484 -15.20 75.19 -57.72
C GLY A 484 -14.54 74.74 -59.03
N GLU A 485 -14.90 75.38 -60.14
CA GLU A 485 -14.38 75.07 -61.48
C GLU A 485 -12.84 74.99 -61.53
N PRO A 486 -12.28 74.04 -62.31
CA PRO A 486 -10.94 73.53 -62.10
C PRO A 486 -9.86 74.51 -62.58
N ALA A 487 -9.00 74.95 -61.66
CA ALA A 487 -7.61 75.24 -61.98
C ALA A 487 -6.89 73.91 -62.31
N PRO A 488 -5.90 73.91 -63.23
CA PRO A 488 -5.32 72.67 -63.78
C PRO A 488 -4.79 71.75 -62.68
N PRO A 489 -4.95 70.42 -62.83
CA PRO A 489 -4.75 69.47 -61.75
C PRO A 489 -3.32 69.56 -61.18
N PRO A 490 -3.17 69.68 -59.84
CA PRO A 490 -1.95 69.24 -59.18
C PRO A 490 -1.77 67.74 -59.45
N PRO A 491 -0.55 67.26 -59.72
CA PRO A 491 -0.32 65.88 -60.16
C PRO A 491 -0.87 64.87 -59.15
N GLU A 492 -1.55 63.84 -59.65
CA GLU A 492 -2.00 62.69 -58.87
C GLU A 492 -0.85 62.18 -57.99
N LYS A 493 -1.13 61.98 -56.69
CA LYS A 493 -0.17 61.30 -55.82
C LYS A 493 0.13 59.93 -56.45
N PRO A 494 1.41 59.61 -56.71
CA PRO A 494 1.74 58.38 -57.41
C PRO A 494 1.22 57.18 -56.61
N PRO A 495 0.68 56.15 -57.27
CA PRO A 495 0.21 54.95 -56.59
C PRO A 495 1.34 54.36 -55.74
N PHE A 496 0.99 53.83 -54.57
CA PHE A 496 1.94 53.23 -53.64
C PHE A 496 2.87 52.25 -54.37
N SER A 497 4.15 52.59 -54.42
CA SER A 497 5.12 51.87 -55.24
C SER A 497 5.56 50.58 -54.56
N TRP A 498 4.77 49.53 -54.74
CA TRP A 498 5.11 48.16 -54.31
C TRP A 498 6.48 47.69 -54.82
N GLY A 499 6.87 48.10 -56.04
CA GLY A 499 8.22 47.85 -56.56
C GLY A 499 9.33 48.57 -55.79
N LYS A 500 9.10 49.80 -55.31
CA LYS A 500 10.05 50.55 -54.47
C LYS A 500 10.19 49.88 -53.09
N LEU A 501 9.07 49.40 -52.53
CA LEU A 501 9.06 48.66 -51.26
C LEU A 501 9.85 47.36 -51.35
N ALA A 502 9.57 46.53 -52.37
CA ALA A 502 10.27 45.26 -52.58
C ALA A 502 11.79 45.46 -52.75
N ARG A 503 12.19 46.48 -53.52
CA ARG A 503 13.61 46.82 -53.71
C ARG A 503 14.28 47.27 -52.41
N ASN A 504 13.62 48.09 -51.60
CA ASN A 504 14.18 48.61 -50.35
C ASN A 504 14.28 47.52 -49.26
N VAL A 505 13.33 46.57 -49.24
CA VAL A 505 13.37 45.39 -48.37
C VAL A 505 14.52 44.46 -48.77
N LEU A 506 14.66 44.16 -50.08
CA LEU A 506 15.80 43.38 -50.61
C LEU A 506 17.15 44.02 -50.30
N ALA A 507 17.23 45.36 -50.40
CA ALA A 507 18.43 46.11 -50.07
C ALA A 507 18.79 46.06 -48.57
N GLY A 508 17.79 46.14 -47.69
CA GLY A 508 17.98 45.98 -46.25
C GLY A 508 18.52 44.59 -45.90
N PHE A 509 18.05 43.55 -46.58
CA PHE A 509 18.54 42.19 -46.37
C PHE A 509 19.91 41.89 -46.99
N ALA A 510 20.31 42.58 -48.07
CA ALA A 510 21.61 42.37 -48.71
C ALA A 510 22.82 42.67 -47.81
N VAL A 511 22.62 43.38 -46.69
CA VAL A 511 23.66 43.69 -45.69
C VAL A 511 23.99 42.49 -44.81
N VAL A 512 23.04 41.56 -44.65
CA VAL A 512 23.21 40.34 -43.85
C VAL A 512 23.62 39.22 -44.81
N ALA A 513 24.92 39.06 -45.01
CA ALA A 513 25.48 38.05 -45.91
C ALA A 513 25.35 36.62 -45.33
N ALA A 514 24.13 36.11 -45.16
CA ALA A 514 23.89 34.69 -44.89
C ALA A 514 22.43 34.26 -45.15
N VAL A 515 22.30 33.33 -46.09
CA VAL A 515 21.21 32.37 -46.34
C VAL A 515 20.01 32.86 -47.19
N ALA A 516 19.90 32.17 -48.32
CA ALA A 516 18.89 32.27 -49.35
C ALA A 516 17.52 31.77 -48.90
N ALA A 517 16.47 32.56 -49.18
CA ALA A 517 15.11 32.06 -49.40
C ALA A 517 14.42 32.99 -50.40
N ALA A 518 13.96 32.41 -51.51
CA ALA A 518 13.25 33.11 -52.57
C ALA A 518 11.87 33.58 -52.08
N PHE A 519 11.59 34.87 -52.22
CA PHE A 519 10.24 35.42 -52.03
C PHE A 519 9.67 35.78 -53.40
N THR A 520 8.63 35.05 -53.83
CA THR A 520 7.82 35.41 -55.00
C THR A 520 6.76 36.43 -54.57
N VAL A 521 6.87 37.66 -55.08
CA VAL A 521 5.77 38.63 -55.04
C VAL A 521 4.81 38.27 -56.17
N ALA A 522 3.73 37.55 -55.86
CA ALA A 522 2.65 37.33 -56.81
C ALA A 522 1.82 38.61 -56.92
N THR A 523 1.98 39.35 -58.01
CA THR A 523 1.04 40.43 -58.38
C THR A 523 -0.20 39.83 -59.03
N LEU A 524 -1.29 39.71 -58.28
CA LEU A 524 -2.63 39.50 -58.82
C LEU A 524 -3.55 40.59 -58.26
N GLY A 525 -4.25 41.26 -59.19
CA GLY A 525 -4.98 42.49 -58.94
C GLY A 525 -6.25 42.35 -58.11
N ALA A 526 -6.73 43.52 -57.69
CA ALA A 526 -8.02 43.82 -57.07
C ALA A 526 -8.28 43.25 -55.66
N GLY A 527 -8.21 44.16 -54.67
CA GLY A 527 -9.10 44.17 -53.50
C GLY A 527 -8.87 43.14 -52.39
N ALA A 528 -8.44 43.66 -51.24
CA ALA A 528 -8.47 43.04 -49.91
C ALA A 528 -7.41 41.98 -49.55
N VAL A 529 -6.76 42.24 -48.41
CA VAL A 529 -5.93 41.33 -47.58
C VAL A 529 -4.55 40.96 -48.14
N VAL A 530 -3.55 41.80 -47.87
CA VAL A 530 -2.13 41.40 -47.85
C VAL A 530 -1.60 41.59 -46.42
N VAL A 531 -1.92 40.66 -45.53
CA VAL A 531 -1.22 40.51 -44.23
C VAL A 531 -0.63 39.09 -44.09
N GLY A 532 -0.76 38.24 -45.10
CA GLY A 532 -0.56 36.79 -44.94
C GLY A 532 0.83 36.21 -45.18
N ALA A 533 1.82 36.91 -45.75
CA ALA A 533 3.04 36.23 -46.20
C ALA A 533 4.33 37.04 -46.08
N VAL A 534 4.82 37.25 -44.85
CA VAL A 534 6.26 37.41 -44.58
C VAL A 534 6.60 36.70 -43.27
N LEU A 535 6.47 35.37 -43.24
CA LEU A 535 6.93 34.55 -42.11
C LEU A 535 7.50 33.24 -42.61
N ALA A 536 8.80 33.25 -42.94
CA ALA A 536 9.65 32.06 -42.86
C ALA A 536 11.14 32.46 -42.87
N GLY A 537 11.82 32.22 -41.74
CA GLY A 537 13.22 31.79 -41.67
C GLY A 537 14.34 32.84 -41.87
N ALA A 538 14.78 33.48 -40.78
CA ALA A 538 16.19 33.67 -40.39
C ALA A 538 16.28 34.47 -39.07
N ALA A 539 16.90 33.89 -38.04
CA ALA A 539 17.03 34.46 -36.70
C ALA A 539 18.27 35.37 -36.57
N ILE A 540 18.20 36.58 -37.13
CA ILE A 540 19.21 37.63 -36.94
C ILE A 540 18.45 38.94 -36.66
N ALA A 541 18.84 39.71 -35.65
CA ALA A 541 18.03 40.83 -35.15
C ALA A 541 17.76 41.93 -36.19
N GLY A 542 18.63 42.10 -37.18
CA GLY A 542 18.45 43.03 -38.30
C GLY A 542 17.26 42.71 -39.22
N THR A 543 16.89 41.43 -39.41
CA THR A 543 15.83 41.07 -40.36
C THR A 543 14.44 41.45 -39.85
N ALA A 544 14.19 41.35 -38.54
CA ALA A 544 12.93 41.75 -37.93
C ALA A 544 12.67 43.26 -38.03
N ALA A 545 13.72 44.09 -37.97
CA ALA A 545 13.58 45.56 -38.08
C ALA A 545 13.17 45.99 -39.50
N VAL A 546 13.72 45.33 -40.53
CA VAL A 546 13.37 45.55 -41.94
C VAL A 546 11.91 45.18 -42.21
N VAL A 547 11.43 44.06 -41.66
CA VAL A 547 10.03 43.63 -41.80
C VAL A 547 9.07 44.61 -41.10
N SER A 548 9.39 45.04 -39.88
CA SER A 548 8.56 46.02 -39.16
C SER A 548 8.48 47.37 -39.87
N GLN A 549 9.58 47.84 -40.46
CA GLN A 549 9.57 49.07 -41.25
C GLN A 549 8.69 48.93 -42.51
N ALA A 550 8.74 47.78 -43.19
CA ALA A 550 7.88 47.51 -44.35
C ALA A 550 6.39 47.49 -44.00
N VAL A 551 6.03 46.88 -42.87
CA VAL A 551 4.65 46.89 -42.37
C VAL A 551 4.21 48.32 -42.03
N SER A 552 5.10 49.13 -41.47
CA SER A 552 4.80 50.52 -41.15
C SER A 552 4.62 51.40 -42.40
N ASP A 553 5.43 51.21 -43.45
CA ASP A 553 5.31 51.93 -44.71
C ASP A 553 4.04 51.54 -45.48
N ILE A 554 3.64 50.26 -45.43
CA ILE A 554 2.34 49.80 -45.99
C ILE A 554 1.18 50.45 -45.23
N ALA A 555 1.25 50.50 -43.89
CA ALA A 555 0.22 51.14 -43.07
C ALA A 555 0.13 52.66 -43.31
N ARG A 556 1.24 53.31 -43.68
CA ARG A 556 1.29 54.75 -43.99
C ARG A 556 0.98 55.09 -45.45
N GLY A 557 1.01 54.11 -46.35
CA GLY A 557 0.78 54.34 -47.78
C GLY A 557 1.91 55.12 -48.48
N GLU A 558 3.09 55.21 -47.87
CA GLU A 558 4.30 55.82 -48.45
C GLU A 558 5.54 54.97 -48.14
N VAL A 559 6.38 54.71 -49.14
CA VAL A 559 7.58 53.88 -49.01
C VAL A 559 8.78 54.74 -48.60
N SER A 560 9.31 54.48 -47.40
CA SER A 560 10.52 55.11 -46.86
C SER A 560 11.74 54.81 -47.73
N ASP A 561 12.74 55.67 -47.67
CA ASP A 561 13.91 55.55 -48.53
C ASP A 561 14.82 54.37 -48.14
N MET A 562 15.60 53.90 -49.11
CA MET A 562 16.45 52.71 -49.00
C MET A 562 17.45 52.80 -47.84
N GLY A 563 17.94 54.02 -47.54
CA GLY A 563 18.84 54.27 -46.41
C GLY A 563 18.20 54.02 -45.04
N THR A 564 16.89 54.20 -44.90
CA THR A 564 16.15 53.92 -43.67
C THR A 564 16.07 52.42 -43.38
N TYR A 565 15.88 51.62 -44.43
CA TYR A 565 15.91 50.15 -44.34
C TYR A 565 17.32 49.63 -44.02
N TYR A 566 18.35 50.22 -44.64
CA TYR A 566 19.75 49.92 -44.37
C TYR A 566 20.15 50.26 -42.92
N PHE A 567 19.79 51.46 -42.45
CA PHE A 567 20.13 51.94 -41.11
C PHE A 567 19.42 51.15 -40.01
N ASN A 568 18.13 50.83 -40.19
CA ASN A 568 17.38 50.03 -39.21
C ASN A 568 17.86 48.59 -39.12
N CYS A 569 18.42 48.04 -40.21
CA CYS A 569 19.05 46.72 -40.20
C CYS A 569 20.36 46.71 -39.39
N LEU A 570 21.21 47.74 -39.51
CA LEU A 570 22.53 47.80 -38.87
C LEU A 570 22.52 48.36 -37.43
N SER A 571 21.64 49.31 -37.13
CA SER A 571 21.62 50.02 -35.84
C SER A 571 21.16 49.14 -34.68
N ARG A 572 20.53 47.98 -34.95
CA ARG A 572 20.03 47.07 -33.92
C ARG A 572 21.04 46.02 -33.45
N ASP A 573 22.12 45.78 -34.21
CA ASP A 573 23.18 44.82 -33.86
C ASP A 573 24.42 45.46 -33.18
N VAL A 574 24.48 46.78 -33.01
CA VAL A 574 25.65 47.49 -32.43
C VAL A 574 25.50 47.82 -30.92
N HIS A 575 24.34 47.57 -30.31
CA HIS A 575 24.11 47.85 -28.89
C HIS A 575 23.50 46.68 -28.09
N ARG A 576 24.21 45.54 -28.06
CA ARG A 576 24.23 44.63 -26.89
C ARG A 576 25.25 43.50 -27.10
N GLY A 577 26.43 43.66 -26.51
CA GLY A 577 27.10 42.51 -25.92
C GLY A 577 26.36 42.19 -24.63
N ASP A 578 25.68 41.04 -24.59
CA ASP A 578 25.57 40.17 -23.42
C ASP A 578 24.64 39.01 -23.74
N ILE A 579 25.22 37.81 -23.70
CA ILE A 579 24.54 36.52 -23.71
C ILE A 579 24.06 36.26 -22.28
N TRP A 580 22.78 35.90 -22.11
CA TRP A 580 22.22 34.88 -21.20
C TRP A 580 20.83 35.25 -20.65
N GLY A 581 19.86 34.40 -20.96
CA GLY A 581 18.91 33.82 -20.00
C GLY A 581 17.71 34.65 -19.52
N GLY A 582 16.51 34.19 -19.88
CA GLY A 582 15.29 34.42 -19.08
C GLY A 582 14.29 35.38 -19.70
N VAL A 583 13.28 34.82 -20.38
CA VAL A 583 12.12 35.56 -20.90
C VAL A 583 11.09 35.74 -19.77
N TRP A 584 10.99 36.97 -19.26
CA TRP A 584 9.79 37.52 -18.64
C TRP A 584 9.51 38.89 -19.29
N PRO A 585 8.25 39.20 -19.66
CA PRO A 585 7.88 40.51 -20.18
C PRO A 585 7.37 41.40 -19.04
N VAL A 586 7.92 42.61 -18.90
CA VAL A 586 7.24 43.71 -18.21
C VAL A 586 7.30 44.95 -19.09
N TRP A 587 6.10 45.51 -19.29
CA TRP A 587 5.79 46.78 -19.90
C TRP A 587 6.23 47.95 -19.01
N PHE A 588 6.75 49.02 -19.61
CA PHE A 588 6.78 50.39 -19.07
C PHE A 588 5.57 51.15 -19.65
N ASP A 589 4.97 52.19 -19.08
CA ASP A 589 5.13 52.96 -17.85
C ASP A 589 3.82 53.76 -17.66
N GLY A 590 3.56 54.29 -16.46
CA GLY A 590 2.38 55.11 -16.18
C GLY A 590 2.47 55.82 -14.84
N GLU A 591 3.23 56.91 -14.83
CA GLU A 591 3.16 58.12 -14.00
C GLU A 591 2.95 58.02 -12.47
N SER A 592 3.96 58.54 -11.77
CA SER A 592 4.01 58.82 -10.34
C SER A 592 3.22 60.06 -9.93
N GLY A 593 2.32 59.91 -8.95
CA GLY A 593 1.73 60.99 -8.16
C GLY A 593 1.87 60.71 -6.67
N ARG A 594 2.69 61.50 -5.97
CA ARG A 594 2.94 61.45 -4.51
C ARG A 594 1.67 61.78 -3.70
N ALA A 595 1.45 61.07 -2.58
CA ALA A 595 0.99 61.67 -1.31
C ALA A 595 1.06 60.69 -0.12
N ASN A 596 1.92 61.03 0.84
CA ASN A 596 1.86 60.88 2.31
C ASN A 596 0.83 59.94 2.96
N GLY A 597 1.29 59.17 3.96
CA GLY A 597 0.54 59.05 5.21
C GLY A 597 0.63 57.76 6.02
N ILE A 598 1.61 57.72 6.93
CA ILE A 598 1.47 57.26 8.34
C ILE A 598 1.33 55.73 8.60
N TRP A 599 2.36 55.23 9.29
CA TRP A 599 2.40 53.98 10.04
C TRP A 599 1.72 54.12 11.42
N SER A 600 0.90 53.13 11.79
CA SER A 600 0.70 52.62 13.15
C SER A 600 0.22 51.18 12.99
N GLY A 601 0.85 50.14 13.54
CA GLY A 601 1.06 49.95 14.97
C GLY A 601 0.15 48.79 15.40
N ALA A 602 0.75 47.70 15.85
CA ALA A 602 0.15 46.42 16.20
C ALA A 602 -0.96 46.50 17.26
N GLU A 603 -1.83 45.49 17.33
CA GLU A 603 -1.88 44.56 18.48
C GLU A 603 -2.88 43.42 18.27
N TRP A 604 -2.51 42.28 18.84
CA TRP A 604 -3.24 41.02 18.94
C TRP A 604 -4.33 41.11 20.01
N VAL A 605 -5.51 40.56 19.71
CA VAL A 605 -6.28 39.63 20.58
C VAL A 605 -6.95 38.61 19.67
#